data_AF-F2QDC0-F1
#
_entry.id   AF-F2QDC0-F1
#
_cell.length_a   1.000
_cell.length_b   1.000
_cell.length_c   1.000
_cell.angle_alpha   90.00
_cell.angle_beta   90.00
_cell.angle_gamma   90.00
#
_symmetry.space_group_name_H-M   'P 1'
#
loop_
_entity.id
_entity.type
_entity.pdbx_description
1 polymer ?
#
loop_
_entity_poly.entity_id
_entity_poly.type
_entity_poly.pdbx_seq_one_letter_code
_entity_poly.pdbx_strand_id
1 'polypeptide(L)'
;MYSPECAIDFKDIFSVYPVAEHILSLKIDKRLRQGDVTLVNEIQSVTINGVTRKFYSFSTKYCSHHNPKEYPIYDSYVEKVLKYFRKTDKFSKFKNSDLKDYQKFKNIIIAFRGYYGLEEFNLKEIDQYLWQLEKEYFPNKYK
;
A
#
# COMPACT_ATOMS: atom_id res chain seq x y z
N MET A 1 -7.74 -9.07 -16.23
CA MET A 1 -6.95 -8.02 -16.89
C MET A 1 -5.85 -7.62 -15.91
N TYR A 2 -4.64 -8.15 -16.12
CA TYR A 2 -3.49 -7.87 -15.26
C TYR A 2 -3.14 -6.38 -15.36
N SER A 3 -2.81 -5.75 -14.23
CA SER A 3 -2.23 -4.40 -14.21
C SER A 3 -0.98 -4.42 -15.09
N PRO A 4 -0.99 -3.79 -16.27
CA PRO A 4 0.23 -3.63 -17.02
C PRO A 4 1.12 -2.72 -16.18
N GLU A 5 2.35 -3.16 -15.97
CA GLU A 5 3.34 -2.50 -15.13
C GLU A 5 3.09 -2.67 -13.62
N CYS A 6 3.34 -3.90 -13.17
CA CYS A 6 4.22 -4.07 -12.01
C CYS A 6 5.59 -3.44 -12.35
N ALA A 7 5.64 -2.12 -12.55
CA ALA A 7 6.87 -1.37 -12.48
C ALA A 7 7.27 -1.38 -11.02
N ILE A 8 7.85 -2.50 -10.61
CA ILE A 8 8.94 -2.43 -9.66
C ILE A 8 9.91 -1.47 -10.34
N ASP A 9 9.89 -0.20 -9.93
CA ASP A 9 10.92 0.76 -10.33
C ASP A 9 12.23 0.19 -9.75
N PHE A 10 12.89 -0.64 -10.55
CA PHE A 10 14.13 -1.37 -10.28
C PHE A 10 15.32 -0.39 -10.23
N LYS A 11 15.16 0.73 -9.54
CA LYS A 11 16.20 1.76 -9.46
C LYS A 11 17.37 1.41 -8.55
N ASP A 12 17.33 0.25 -7.87
CA ASP A 12 18.44 -0.24 -7.04
C ASP A 12 18.56 -1.78 -7.11
N ILE A 13 19.07 -2.30 -8.24
CA ILE A 13 19.41 -3.74 -8.43
C ILE A 13 20.32 -4.27 -7.30
N PHE A 14 21.10 -3.39 -6.65
CA PHE A 14 22.00 -3.72 -5.55
C PHE A 14 21.32 -4.08 -4.21
N SER A 15 19.99 -4.05 -4.12
CA SER A 15 19.26 -4.20 -2.85
C SER A 15 18.36 -5.43 -2.72
N VAL A 16 18.24 -6.26 -3.76
CA VAL A 16 17.29 -7.39 -3.75
C VAL A 16 17.68 -8.47 -2.74
N TYR A 17 18.96 -8.85 -2.67
CA TYR A 17 19.44 -9.90 -1.78
C TYR A 17 19.23 -9.54 -0.28
N PRO A 18 19.68 -8.38 0.22
CA PRO A 18 19.44 -8.00 1.62
C PRO A 18 17.95 -7.95 1.99
N VAL A 19 17.09 -7.49 1.07
CA VAL A 19 15.64 -7.46 1.30
C VAL A 19 15.06 -8.88 1.39
N ALA A 20 15.47 -9.78 0.49
CA ALA A 20 15.02 -11.17 0.51
C ALA A 20 15.49 -11.92 1.76
N GLU A 21 16.76 -11.76 2.14
CA GLU A 21 17.34 -12.34 3.36
C GLU A 21 16.61 -11.84 4.62
N HIS A 22 16.33 -10.53 4.68
CA HIS A 22 15.54 -9.93 5.76
C HIS A 22 14.15 -10.56 5.87
N ILE A 23 13.40 -10.63 4.77
CA ILE A 23 12.05 -11.23 4.74
C ILE A 23 12.09 -12.70 5.19
N LEU A 24 13.08 -13.47 4.73
CA LEU A 24 13.25 -14.87 5.12
C LEU A 24 13.50 -15.01 6.63
N SER A 25 14.31 -14.10 7.21
CA SER A 25 14.63 -14.11 8.64
C SER A 25 13.42 -13.88 9.55
N LEU A 26 12.41 -13.14 9.06
CA LEU A 26 11.20 -12.79 9.81
C LEU A 26 10.19 -13.94 9.95
N LYS A 27 10.34 -15.05 9.19
CA LYS A 27 9.45 -16.24 9.23
C LYS A 27 7.96 -15.88 9.14
N ILE A 28 7.61 -15.10 8.12
CA ILE A 28 6.34 -14.36 8.05
C ILE A 28 5.11 -15.19 7.67
N ASP A 29 5.27 -16.38 7.09
CA ASP A 29 4.22 -17.13 6.41
C ASP A 29 2.88 -17.25 7.16
N LYS A 30 2.93 -17.65 8.44
CA LYS A 30 1.73 -17.82 9.27
C LYS A 30 1.05 -16.47 9.53
N ARG A 31 1.83 -15.47 9.95
CA ARG A 31 1.36 -14.13 10.31
C ARG A 31 0.76 -13.40 9.10
N LEU A 32 1.39 -13.56 7.94
CA LEU A 32 0.95 -12.98 6.69
C LEU A 32 -0.41 -13.55 6.25
N ARG A 33 -0.60 -14.87 6.35
CA ARG A 33 -1.90 -15.51 6.08
C ARG A 33 -2.99 -15.04 7.04
N GLN A 34 -2.63 -14.72 8.27
CA GLN A 34 -3.55 -14.24 9.31
C GLN A 34 -3.88 -12.75 9.21
N GLY A 35 -3.26 -12.01 8.28
CA GLY A 35 -3.52 -10.58 8.12
C GLY A 35 -2.86 -9.71 9.19
N ASP A 36 -1.77 -10.18 9.81
CA ASP A 36 -1.00 -9.40 10.78
C ASP A 36 -0.38 -8.17 10.10
N VAL A 37 -0.97 -7.00 10.35
CA VAL A 37 -0.58 -5.71 9.78
C VAL A 37 0.79 -5.23 10.23
N THR A 38 1.32 -5.74 11.34
CA THR A 38 2.63 -5.34 11.88
C THR A 38 3.77 -5.79 10.98
N LEU A 39 3.55 -6.85 10.18
CA LEU A 39 4.50 -7.33 9.19
C LEU A 39 4.90 -6.28 8.16
N VAL A 40 4.00 -5.36 7.79
CA VAL A 40 4.37 -4.28 6.86
C VAL A 40 5.47 -3.41 7.46
N ASN A 41 5.44 -3.15 8.76
CA ASN A 41 6.44 -2.35 9.45
C ASN A 41 7.77 -3.08 9.61
N GLU A 42 7.73 -4.38 9.83
CA GLU A 42 8.90 -5.24 9.92
C GLU A 42 9.57 -5.39 8.54
N ILE A 43 8.79 -5.68 7.49
CA ILE A 43 9.30 -5.88 6.12
C ILE A 43 9.87 -4.58 5.55
N GLN A 44 9.26 -3.42 5.85
CA GLN A 44 9.70 -2.16 5.22
C GLN A 44 11.08 -1.70 5.66
N SER A 45 11.56 -2.07 6.86
CA SER A 45 12.78 -1.50 7.42
C SER A 45 13.94 -2.47 7.22
N VAL A 46 14.78 -2.20 6.21
CA VAL A 46 15.92 -3.06 5.86
C VAL A 46 17.21 -2.27 6.02
N THR A 47 18.19 -2.84 6.74
CA THR A 47 19.51 -2.25 6.91
C THR A 47 20.46 -2.77 5.83
N ILE A 48 20.94 -1.87 4.97
CA ILE A 48 21.87 -2.19 3.88
C ILE A 48 23.13 -1.37 4.10
N ASN A 49 24.29 -2.02 4.25
CA ASN A 49 25.57 -1.37 4.51
C ASN A 49 25.53 -0.39 5.70
N GLY A 50 24.86 -0.78 6.79
CA GLY A 50 24.72 0.05 8.00
C GLY A 50 23.68 1.16 7.92
N VAL A 51 23.00 1.34 6.78
CA VAL A 51 21.96 2.35 6.60
C VAL A 51 20.58 1.69 6.53
N THR A 52 19.69 2.04 7.45
CA THR A 52 18.29 1.59 7.40
C THR A 52 17.50 2.37 6.35
N ARG A 53 16.97 1.65 5.36
CA ARG A 53 16.08 2.17 4.33
C ARG A 53 14.65 1.68 4.57
N LYS A 54 13.67 2.52 4.21
CA LYS A 54 12.24 2.20 4.32
C LYS A 54 11.62 1.93 2.94
N PHE A 55 11.23 0.68 2.72
CA PHE A 55 10.57 0.18 1.50
C PHE A 55 9.06 0.06 1.71
N TYR A 56 8.40 1.15 2.12
CA TYR A 56 6.99 1.12 2.55
C TYR A 56 6.03 0.62 1.46
N SER A 57 6.02 1.26 0.27
CA SER A 57 5.13 0.85 -0.83
C SER A 57 5.43 -0.57 -1.33
N PHE A 58 6.69 -0.99 -1.30
CA PHE A 58 7.07 -2.37 -1.62
C PHE A 58 6.46 -3.34 -0.61
N SER A 59 6.57 -3.04 0.69
CA SER A 59 6.12 -3.93 1.76
C SER A 59 4.61 -4.12 1.76
N THR A 60 3.85 -3.06 1.47
CA THR A 60 2.39 -3.17 1.29
C THR A 60 2.03 -4.01 0.07
N LYS A 61 2.74 -3.83 -1.05
CA LYS A 61 2.54 -4.64 -2.27
C LYS A 61 2.91 -6.10 -2.06
N TYR A 62 4.02 -6.37 -1.37
CA TYR A 62 4.47 -7.71 -1.03
C TYR A 62 3.41 -8.43 -0.18
N CYS A 63 2.90 -7.80 0.88
CA CYS A 63 1.87 -8.41 1.72
C CYS A 63 0.55 -8.61 0.95
N SER A 64 0.13 -7.63 0.16
CA SER A 64 -1.08 -7.73 -0.68
C SER A 64 -0.98 -8.81 -1.75
N HIS A 65 0.20 -9.01 -2.36
CA HIS A 65 0.41 -10.07 -3.33
C HIS A 65 0.13 -11.46 -2.74
N HIS A 66 0.49 -11.66 -1.47
CA HIS A 66 0.30 -12.94 -0.79
C HIS A 66 -1.07 -13.06 -0.09
N ASN A 67 -1.66 -11.95 0.36
CA ASN A 67 -2.97 -11.92 1.00
C ASN A 67 -3.75 -10.64 0.61
N PRO A 68 -4.31 -10.60 -0.60
CA PRO A 68 -4.90 -9.37 -1.16
C PRO A 68 -6.18 -8.92 -0.46
N LYS A 69 -6.85 -9.81 0.28
CA LYS A 69 -8.08 -9.48 1.00
C LYS A 69 -7.82 -8.67 2.27
N GLU A 70 -6.65 -8.85 2.88
CA GLU A 70 -6.31 -8.25 4.17
C GLU A 70 -5.40 -7.04 4.07
N TYR A 71 -4.60 -6.93 3.02
CA TYR A 71 -3.55 -5.92 2.91
C TYR A 71 -3.85 -4.94 1.78
N PRO A 72 -4.41 -3.75 2.08
CA PRO A 72 -4.52 -2.70 1.09
C PRO A 72 -3.13 -2.21 0.69
N ILE A 73 -2.98 -1.85 -0.58
CA ILE A 73 -1.74 -1.37 -1.18
C ILE A 73 -1.63 0.14 -0.99
N TYR A 74 -0.49 0.54 -0.43
CA TYR A 74 -0.13 1.94 -0.43
C TYR A 74 0.74 2.27 -1.65
N ASP A 75 0.36 3.32 -2.38
CA ASP A 75 1.23 4.04 -3.31
C ASP A 75 0.88 5.54 -3.36
N SER A 76 1.65 6.30 -4.14
CA SER A 76 1.46 7.75 -4.28
C SER A 76 0.13 8.13 -4.95
N TYR A 77 -0.43 7.25 -5.78
CA TYR A 77 -1.68 7.49 -6.49
C TYR A 77 -2.87 7.35 -5.53
N VAL A 78 -2.90 6.25 -4.77
CA VAL A 78 -3.89 6.03 -3.71
C VAL A 78 -3.86 7.15 -2.69
N GLU A 79 -2.67 7.59 -2.24
CA GLU A 79 -2.54 8.73 -1.33
C GLU A 79 -3.17 10.01 -1.88
N LYS A 80 -2.97 10.29 -3.18
CA LYS A 80 -3.49 11.49 -3.83
C LYS A 80 -5.01 11.49 -3.88
N VAL A 81 -5.60 10.35 -4.22
CA VAL A 81 -7.06 10.15 -4.25
C VAL A 81 -7.66 10.29 -2.84
N LEU A 82 -7.10 9.61 -1.84
CA LEU A 82 -7.59 9.73 -0.46
C LEU A 82 -7.51 11.17 0.06
N LYS A 83 -6.43 11.90 -0.25
CA LYS A 83 -6.30 13.32 0.12
C LYS A 83 -7.32 14.22 -0.59
N TYR A 84 -7.64 13.92 -1.84
CA TYR A 84 -8.65 14.64 -2.61
C TYR A 84 -10.02 14.47 -1.97
N PHE A 85 -10.50 13.24 -1.81
CA PHE A 85 -11.81 12.96 -1.22
C PHE A 85 -11.91 13.38 0.25
N ARG A 86 -10.80 13.35 1.01
CA ARG A 86 -10.76 13.94 2.37
C ARG A 86 -11.12 15.43 2.35
N LYS A 87 -10.69 16.17 1.33
CA LYS A 87 -10.96 17.61 1.21
C LYS A 87 -12.35 17.89 0.65
N THR A 88 -12.76 17.17 -0.38
CA THR A 88 -14.02 17.39 -1.10
C THR A 88 -15.20 16.90 -0.28
N ASP A 89 -15.16 15.63 0.15
CA ASP A 89 -16.32 14.95 0.73
C ASP A 89 -16.21 14.82 2.24
N LYS A 90 -15.01 15.05 2.79
CA LYS A 90 -14.73 14.92 4.23
C LYS A 90 -15.07 13.52 4.78
N PHE A 91 -14.92 12.49 3.95
CA PHE A 91 -15.28 11.10 4.27
C PHE A 91 -14.63 10.57 5.56
N SER A 92 -13.44 11.08 5.89
CA SER A 92 -12.73 10.72 7.12
C SER A 92 -11.79 11.85 7.56
N LYS A 93 -11.55 11.95 8.87
CA LYS A 93 -10.60 12.91 9.46
C LYS A 93 -9.27 12.19 9.72
N PHE A 94 -8.24 12.51 8.91
CA PHE A 94 -6.88 11.99 9.09
C PHE A 94 -5.82 12.99 8.64
N LYS A 95 -4.61 12.90 9.21
CA LYS A 95 -3.42 13.69 8.84
C LYS A 95 -2.66 12.99 7.72
N ASN A 96 -1.82 13.73 6.98
CA ASN A 96 -0.97 13.11 5.94
C ASN A 96 -0.01 12.06 6.53
N SER A 97 0.47 12.28 7.76
CA SER A 97 1.32 11.31 8.47
C SER A 97 0.61 9.99 8.75
N ASP A 98 -0.72 9.99 8.88
CA ASP A 98 -1.48 8.76 9.15
C ASP A 98 -1.50 7.81 7.95
N LEU A 99 -1.24 8.30 6.73
CA LEU A 99 -1.06 7.45 5.55
C LEU A 99 0.26 6.67 5.55
N LYS A 100 1.21 7.06 6.40
CA LYS A 100 2.52 6.40 6.57
C LYS A 100 2.54 5.40 7.73
N ASP A 101 1.46 5.36 8.51
CA ASP A 101 1.20 4.33 9.51
C ASP A 101 0.26 3.30 8.88
N TYR A 102 0.72 2.06 8.72
CA TYR A 102 -0.03 1.08 7.94
C TYR A 102 -1.39 0.73 8.57
N GLN A 103 -1.48 0.67 9.90
CA GLN A 103 -2.74 0.36 10.57
C GLN A 103 -3.74 1.49 10.37
N LYS A 104 -3.29 2.75 10.50
CA LYS A 104 -4.15 3.90 10.24
C LYS A 104 -4.53 3.99 8.77
N PHE A 105 -3.60 3.73 7.85
CA PHE A 105 -3.87 3.66 6.42
C PHE A 105 -4.95 2.61 6.10
N LYS A 106 -4.84 1.38 6.61
CA LYS A 106 -5.88 0.34 6.46
C LYS A 106 -7.24 0.82 6.97
N ASN A 107 -7.26 1.49 8.13
CA ASN A 107 -8.50 2.04 8.68
C ASN A 107 -9.08 3.17 7.81
N ILE A 108 -8.24 3.99 7.17
CA ILE A 108 -8.69 5.03 6.22
C ILE A 108 -9.32 4.40 4.97
N ILE A 109 -8.75 3.31 4.44
CA ILE A 109 -9.34 2.56 3.32
C ILE A 109 -10.69 1.95 3.73
N ILE A 110 -10.78 1.35 4.92
CA ILE A 110 -12.04 0.81 5.44
C ILE A 110 -13.09 1.91 5.62
N ALA A 111 -12.68 3.08 6.12
CA ALA A 111 -13.57 4.24 6.26
C ALA A 111 -14.03 4.78 4.90
N PHE A 112 -13.13 4.84 3.92
CA PHE A 112 -13.49 5.18 2.53
C PHE A 112 -14.54 4.18 2.01
N ARG A 113 -14.27 2.89 2.16
CA ARG A 113 -15.18 1.83 1.72
C ARG A 113 -16.58 1.98 2.33
N GLY A 114 -16.68 2.20 3.65
CA GLY A 114 -17.97 2.38 4.32
C GLY A 114 -18.68 3.68 3.96
N TYR A 115 -17.94 4.77 3.78
CA TYR A 115 -18.54 6.08 3.45
C TYR A 115 -19.25 6.06 2.09
N TYR A 116 -18.71 5.36 1.10
CA TYR A 116 -19.29 5.27 -0.24
C TYR A 116 -20.19 4.04 -0.46
N GLY A 117 -20.51 3.27 0.58
CA GLY A 117 -21.38 2.10 0.47
C GLY A 117 -20.77 0.94 -0.34
N LEU A 118 -19.44 0.78 -0.27
CA LEU A 118 -18.67 -0.20 -1.06
C LEU A 118 -18.32 -1.46 -0.25
N GLU A 119 -19.06 -1.78 0.81
CA GLU A 119 -18.73 -2.88 1.74
C GLU A 119 -18.81 -4.27 1.11
N GLU A 120 -19.54 -4.42 0.01
CA GLU A 120 -19.57 -5.66 -0.78
C GLU A 120 -18.23 -5.96 -1.45
N PHE A 121 -17.40 -4.94 -1.68
CA PHE A 121 -16.09 -5.07 -2.30
C PHE A 121 -14.98 -5.29 -1.26
N ASN A 122 -14.07 -6.20 -1.58
CA ASN A 122 -12.92 -6.48 -0.75
C ASN A 122 -11.82 -5.40 -0.94
N LEU A 123 -10.83 -5.37 -0.04
CA LEU A 123 -9.80 -4.32 -0.04
C LEU A 123 -8.99 -4.26 -1.35
N LYS A 124 -8.77 -5.40 -2.03
CA LYS A 124 -8.11 -5.43 -3.34
C LYS A 124 -8.92 -4.70 -4.40
N GLU A 125 -10.24 -4.89 -4.41
CA GLU A 125 -11.15 -4.25 -5.36
C GLU A 125 -11.21 -2.74 -5.09
N ILE A 126 -11.21 -2.33 -3.81
CA ILE A 126 -11.10 -0.93 -3.43
C ILE A 126 -9.78 -0.31 -3.90
N ASP A 127 -8.64 -0.98 -3.72
CA ASP A 127 -7.35 -0.49 -4.22
C ASP A 127 -7.36 -0.30 -5.75
N GLN A 128 -7.91 -1.27 -6.48
CA GLN A 128 -8.06 -1.18 -7.94
C GLN A 128 -8.94 -0.01 -8.35
N TYR A 129 -10.05 0.20 -7.64
CA TYR A 129 -10.95 1.32 -7.85
C TYR A 129 -10.27 2.66 -7.60
N LEU A 130 -9.57 2.82 -6.46
CA LEU A 130 -8.84 4.05 -6.14
C LEU A 130 -7.77 4.38 -7.18
N TRP A 131 -7.10 3.37 -7.73
CA TRP A 131 -6.13 3.57 -8.80
C TRP A 131 -6.78 4.00 -10.12
N GLN A 132 -7.95 3.47 -10.47
CA GLN A 132 -8.72 3.92 -11.63
C GLN A 132 -9.20 5.36 -11.47
N LEU A 133 -9.70 5.72 -10.28
CA LEU A 133 -10.10 7.10 -9.96
C LEU A 133 -8.95 8.09 -10.12
N GLU A 134 -7.72 7.71 -9.75
CA GLU A 134 -6.59 8.61 -9.93
C GLU A 134 -6.40 9.00 -11.40
N LYS A 135 -6.52 8.03 -12.32
CA LYS A 135 -6.38 8.27 -13.75
C LYS A 135 -7.48 9.16 -14.32
N GLU A 136 -8.69 9.03 -13.79
CA GLU A 136 -9.85 9.80 -14.21
C GLU A 136 -9.78 11.26 -13.73
N TYR A 137 -9.46 11.46 -12.44
CA TYR A 137 -9.40 12.79 -11.82
C TYR A 137 -8.08 13.52 -12.10
N PHE A 138 -7.02 12.79 -12.42
CA PHE A 138 -5.69 13.35 -12.65
C PHE A 138 -5.02 12.76 -13.89
N PRO A 139 -5.62 12.91 -15.08
CA PRO A 139 -5.03 12.40 -16.31
C PRO A 139 -3.63 13.01 -16.48
N ASN A 140 -2.65 12.15 -16.81
CA ASN A 140 -1.30 12.58 -17.11
C ASN A 140 -1.37 13.62 -18.24
N LYS A 141 -1.05 14.89 -17.91
CA LYS A 141 -0.75 15.89 -18.93
C LYS A 141 0.62 15.56 -19.49
N TYR A 142 0.68 14.64 -20.45
CA TYR A 142 1.85 14.50 -21.29
C TYR A 142 2.05 15.86 -21.98
N LYS A 143 3.09 16.59 -21.57
CA LYS A 143 3.63 17.76 -22.27
C LYS A 143 4.82 17.29 -23.09
#